data_AF-A0A9D6SMB0-F1
#
_entry.id   AF-A0A9D6SMB0-F1
#
_cell.length_a   1.000
_cell.length_b   1.000
_cell.length_c   1.000
_cell.angle_alpha   90.00
_cell.angle_beta   90.00
_cell.angle_gamma   90.00
#
_symmetry.space_group_name_H-M   'P 1'
#
loop_
_entity.id
_entity.type
_entity.pdbx_description
1 polymer ?
#
loop_
_entity_poly.entity_id
_entity_poly.type
_entity_poly.pdbx_seq_one_letter_code
_entity_poly.pdbx_strand_id
1 'polypeptide(L)'
;MAEPWFDPNLYAWIPGTLLGVAGGLMGGLAGTLVPRGKAKTLVLGMFWSYIVGSALLLAVAVVAYVQGQPYGIWYGLGLPGVIGVLVVGGLLPVIERGYRDAEIRRIGAHDLE
;
A
#
# COMPACT_ATOMS: atom_id res chain seq x y z
N MET A 1 4.50 -27.00 18.62
CA MET A 1 4.39 -25.59 18.17
C MET A 1 5.79 -25.18 17.73
N ALA A 2 5.93 -24.56 16.55
CA ALA A 2 7.22 -24.07 16.11
C ALA A 2 7.71 -22.98 17.07
N GLU A 3 9.03 -22.85 17.24
CA GLU A 3 9.61 -21.72 17.96
C GLU A 3 9.17 -20.41 17.29
N PRO A 4 8.67 -19.42 18.04
CA PRO A 4 8.26 -18.14 17.48
C PRO A 4 9.43 -17.47 16.78
N TRP A 5 9.24 -17.02 15.54
CA TRP A 5 10.28 -16.28 14.80
C TRP A 5 10.69 -14.97 15.50
N PHE A 6 9.77 -14.35 16.23
CA PHE A 6 9.99 -13.15 17.04
C PHE A 6 8.99 -13.11 18.19
N ASP A 7 9.25 -12.30 19.21
CA ASP A 7 8.30 -12.08 20.31
C ASP A 7 7.03 -11.38 19.79
N PRO A 8 5.88 -12.06 19.75
CA PRO A 8 4.66 -11.50 19.18
C PRO A 8 4.11 -10.33 20.02
N ASN A 9 4.38 -10.30 21.33
CA ASN A 9 3.88 -9.24 22.21
C ASN A 9 4.66 -7.94 22.03
N LEU A 10 5.93 -8.04 21.65
CA LEU A 10 6.79 -6.87 21.47
C LEU A 10 6.79 -6.34 20.03
N TYR A 11 6.66 -7.20 19.02
CA TYR A 11 6.98 -6.83 17.63
C TYR A 11 5.83 -6.96 16.62
N ALA A 12 4.72 -7.63 16.96
CA ALA A 12 3.64 -7.86 15.98
C ALA A 12 2.95 -6.58 15.48
N TRP A 13 3.07 -5.46 16.19
CA TRP A 13 2.49 -4.17 15.79
C TRP A 13 3.31 -3.45 14.70
N ILE A 14 4.61 -3.75 14.57
CA ILE A 14 5.54 -3.01 13.71
C ILE A 14 5.10 -3.03 12.24
N PRO A 15 4.78 -4.18 11.62
CA PRO A 15 4.38 -4.21 10.21
C PRO A 15 3.13 -3.38 9.95
N GLY A 16 2.15 -3.44 10.84
CA GLY A 16 0.91 -2.67 10.75
C GLY A 16 1.13 -1.16 10.86
N THR A 17 1.93 -0.72 11.83
CA THR A 17 2.22 0.71 12.00
C THR A 17 3.06 1.27 10.86
N LEU A 18 4.09 0.55 10.41
CA LEU A 18 4.93 0.99 9.30
C LEU A 18 4.11 1.15 8.01
N LEU A 19 3.31 0.13 7.67
CA LEU A 19 2.44 0.20 6.50
C LEU A 19 1.35 1.27 6.66
N GLY A 20 0.74 1.39 7.85
CA GLY A 20 -0.27 2.42 8.11
C GLY A 20 0.26 3.85 7.93
N VAL A 21 1.45 4.14 8.48
CA VAL A 21 2.10 5.45 8.34
C VAL A 21 2.50 5.71 6.88
N ALA A 22 3.12 4.73 6.22
CA ALA A 22 3.47 4.85 4.81
C ALA A 22 2.22 5.08 3.93
N GLY A 23 1.15 4.32 4.16
CA GLY A 23 -0.14 4.48 3.48
C GLY A 23 -0.74 5.87 3.66
N GLY A 24 -0.74 6.40 4.88
CA GLY A 24 -1.22 7.74 5.18
C GLY A 24 -0.43 8.84 4.47
N LEU A 25 0.90 8.77 4.51
CA LEU A 25 1.78 9.73 3.83
C LEU A 25 1.60 9.69 2.31
N MET A 26 1.53 8.49 1.74
CA MET A 26 1.25 8.30 0.31
C MET A 26 -0.11 8.84 -0.09
N GLY A 27 -1.15 8.61 0.72
CA GLY A 27 -2.48 9.16 0.49
C GLY A 27 -2.48 10.69 0.46
N GLY A 28 -1.77 11.33 1.39
CA GLY A 28 -1.60 12.79 1.40
C GLY A 28 -0.85 13.33 0.18
N LEU A 29 0.24 12.67 -0.22
CA LEU A 29 0.98 13.02 -1.43
C LEU A 29 0.13 12.84 -2.70
N ALA A 30 -0.58 11.72 -2.82
CA ALA A 30 -1.46 11.47 -3.95
C ALA A 30 -2.59 12.51 -4.02
N GLY A 31 -3.23 12.83 -2.89
CA GLY A 31 -4.29 13.83 -2.82
C GLY A 31 -3.87 15.23 -3.29
N THR A 32 -2.58 15.57 -3.19
CA THR A 32 -2.06 16.87 -3.62
C THR A 32 -1.47 16.86 -5.04
N LEU A 33 -0.81 15.79 -5.45
CA LEU A 33 -0.10 15.68 -6.73
C LEU A 33 -0.99 15.22 -7.88
N VAL A 34 -1.95 14.33 -7.61
CA VAL A 34 -2.85 13.77 -8.63
C VAL A 34 -3.73 14.85 -9.28
N PRO A 35 -4.44 15.73 -8.53
CA PRO A 35 -5.27 16.76 -9.15
C PRO A 35 -4.46 17.74 -10.02
N ARG A 36 -3.18 17.92 -9.68
CA ARG A 36 -2.23 18.79 -10.39
C ARG A 36 -1.59 18.10 -11.61
N GLY A 37 -1.83 16.81 -11.84
CA GLY A 37 -1.21 16.04 -12.92
C GLY A 37 0.31 15.88 -12.79
N LYS A 38 0.89 16.11 -11.60
CA LYS A 38 2.35 16.12 -11.40
C LYS A 38 2.86 14.78 -10.88
N ALA A 39 4.12 14.47 -11.20
CA ALA A 39 4.88 13.35 -10.65
C ALA A 39 4.20 11.96 -10.79
N LYS A 40 3.46 11.74 -11.87
CA LYS A 40 2.68 10.50 -12.12
C LYS A 40 3.48 9.23 -11.88
N THR A 41 4.67 9.12 -12.48
CA THR A 41 5.53 7.93 -12.36
C THR A 41 5.94 7.68 -10.91
N LEU A 42 6.25 8.73 -10.15
CA LEU A 42 6.63 8.61 -8.75
C LEU A 42 5.46 8.14 -7.89
N VAL A 43 4.27 8.75 -8.03
CA VAL A 43 3.09 8.37 -7.24
C VAL A 43 2.63 6.95 -7.57
N LEU A 44 2.54 6.59 -8.86
CA LEU A 44 2.17 5.23 -9.25
C LEU A 44 3.23 4.20 -8.83
N GLY A 45 4.52 4.54 -8.95
CA GLY A 45 5.63 3.70 -8.47
C GLY A 45 5.57 3.46 -6.96
N MET A 46 5.25 4.49 -6.17
CA MET A 46 5.04 4.34 -4.72
C MET A 46 3.88 3.40 -4.41
N PHE A 47 2.72 3.57 -5.05
CA PHE A 47 1.56 2.69 -4.85
C PHE A 47 1.88 1.24 -5.23
N TRP A 48 2.56 1.00 -6.37
CA TRP A 48 2.97 -0.33 -6.77
C TRP A 48 3.97 -0.96 -5.79
N SER A 49 4.98 -0.20 -5.35
CA SER A 49 5.96 -0.69 -4.37
C SER A 49 5.30 -1.10 -3.06
N TYR A 50 4.30 -0.33 -2.61
CA TYR A 50 3.52 -0.65 -1.43
C TYR A 50 2.66 -1.91 -1.59
N ILE A 51 1.99 -2.06 -2.75
CA ILE A 51 1.20 -3.26 -3.05
C ILE A 51 2.10 -4.51 -3.07
N VAL A 52 3.27 -4.43 -3.73
CA VAL A 52 4.23 -5.54 -3.77
C VAL A 52 4.73 -5.87 -2.37
N GLY A 53 5.13 -4.86 -1.57
CA GLY A 53 5.54 -5.07 -0.18
C GLY A 53 4.45 -5.72 0.68
N SER A 54 3.20 -5.28 0.51
CA SER A 54 2.04 -5.85 1.21
C SER A 54 1.76 -7.30 0.78
N ALA A 55 1.90 -7.60 -0.51
CA ALA A 55 1.74 -8.95 -1.04
C ALA A 55 2.84 -9.90 -0.53
N LEU A 56 4.09 -9.41 -0.41
CA LEU A 56 5.18 -10.18 0.19
C LEU A 56 4.92 -10.48 1.67
N LEU A 57 4.46 -9.49 2.44
CA LEU A 57 4.07 -9.70 3.84
C LEU A 57 2.94 -10.73 3.97
N LEU A 58 1.96 -10.68 3.07
CA LEU A 58 0.88 -11.65 3.04
C LEU A 58 1.39 -13.06 2.72
N ALA A 59 2.32 -13.20 1.76
CA ALA A 59 2.94 -14.47 1.45
C ALA A 59 3.71 -15.04 2.66
N VAL A 60 4.47 -14.20 3.38
CA VAL A 60 5.16 -14.60 4.60
C VAL A 60 4.17 -15.02 5.69
N ALA A 61 3.03 -14.34 5.82
CA ALA A 61 1.98 -14.72 6.76
C ALA A 61 1.38 -16.11 6.46
N VAL A 62 1.17 -16.44 5.18
CA VAL A 62 0.71 -17.76 4.76
C VAL A 62 1.75 -18.83 5.12
N VAL A 63 3.03 -18.56 4.87
CA VAL A 63 4.12 -19.47 5.27
C VAL A 63 4.15 -19.67 6.79
N ALA A 64 4.01 -18.59 7.56
CA ALA A 64 3.96 -18.65 9.03
C ALA A 64 2.78 -19.51 9.52
N TYR A 65 1.60 -19.35 8.91
CA TYR A 65 0.42 -20.15 9.24
C TYR A 65 0.64 -21.64 8.97
N VAL A 66 1.18 -21.99 7.80
CA VAL A 66 1.45 -23.40 7.43
C VAL A 66 2.52 -24.03 8.35
N GLN A 67 3.48 -23.25 8.84
CA GLN A 67 4.48 -23.71 9.81
C GLN A 67 3.97 -23.81 11.26
N GLY A 68 2.70 -23.47 11.51
CA GLY A 68 2.10 -23.50 12.84
C GLY A 68 2.67 -22.42 13.78
N GLN A 69 3.06 -21.26 13.23
CA GLN A 69 3.49 -20.12 14.03
C GLN A 69 2.35 -19.57 14.89
N PRO A 70 2.65 -18.97 16.06
CA PRO A 70 1.66 -18.33 16.93
C PRO A 70 0.81 -17.28 16.21
N TYR A 71 -0.40 -17.05 16.74
CA TYR A 71 -1.37 -16.08 16.21
C TYR A 71 -0.74 -14.71 15.92
N GLY A 72 0.02 -14.14 16.86
CA GLY A 72 0.59 -12.80 16.68
C GLY A 72 1.56 -12.67 15.51
N ILE A 73 2.22 -13.76 15.08
CA ILE A 73 3.16 -13.71 13.95
C ILE A 73 2.40 -13.70 12.63
N TRP A 74 1.58 -14.73 12.36
CA TRP A 74 0.89 -14.80 11.08
C TRP A 74 -0.20 -13.73 10.96
N TYR A 75 -0.87 -13.37 12.05
CA TYR A 75 -1.87 -12.30 12.04
C TYR A 75 -1.23 -10.92 11.92
N GLY A 76 -0.14 -10.66 12.66
CA GLY A 76 0.58 -9.38 12.63
C GLY A 76 1.20 -9.06 11.27
N LEU A 77 1.55 -10.08 10.49
CA LEU A 77 2.03 -9.94 9.11
C LEU A 77 0.88 -9.96 8.09
N GLY A 78 -0.09 -10.86 8.30
CA GLY A 78 -1.17 -11.11 7.35
C GLY A 78 -2.18 -9.98 7.27
N LEU A 79 -2.62 -9.44 8.42
CA LEU A 79 -3.59 -8.35 8.45
C LEU A 79 -3.13 -7.12 7.65
N PRO A 80 -1.94 -6.54 7.89
CA PRO A 80 -1.50 -5.39 7.10
C PRO A 80 -1.18 -5.75 5.64
N GLY A 81 -0.78 -7.00 5.36
CA GLY A 81 -0.63 -7.49 3.99
C GLY A 81 -1.97 -7.50 3.22
N VAL A 82 -3.03 -8.06 3.81
CA VAL A 82 -4.38 -8.08 3.21
C VAL A 82 -4.90 -6.66 3.03
N ILE A 83 -4.86 -5.84 4.08
CA ILE A 83 -5.35 -4.45 4.02
C ILE A 83 -4.56 -3.68 2.97
N GLY A 84 -3.23 -3.82 2.95
CA GLY A 84 -2.40 -3.11 2.00
C GLY A 84 -2.69 -3.47 0.55
N VAL A 85 -2.83 -4.76 0.22
CA VAL A 85 -3.17 -5.20 -1.13
C VAL A 85 -4.59 -4.75 -1.52
N LEU A 86 -5.59 -4.96 -0.67
CA LEU A 86 -6.98 -4.67 -1.02
C LEU A 86 -7.28 -3.17 -1.06
N VAL A 87 -6.86 -2.42 -0.04
CA VAL A 87 -7.15 -0.98 0.05
C VAL A 87 -6.33 -0.22 -0.98
N VAL A 88 -5.01 -0.40 -1.00
CA VAL A 88 -4.15 0.35 -1.92
C VAL A 88 -4.29 -0.14 -3.35
N GLY A 89 -4.47 -1.45 -3.56
CA GLY A 89 -4.80 -2.01 -4.87
C GLY A 89 -6.14 -1.49 -5.40
N GLY A 90 -7.16 -1.38 -4.54
CA GLY A 90 -8.45 -0.76 -4.90
C GLY A 90 -8.37 0.74 -5.20
N LEU A 91 -7.43 1.46 -4.58
CA LEU A 91 -7.20 2.88 -4.84
C LEU A 91 -6.43 3.14 -6.15
N LEU A 92 -5.59 2.21 -6.59
CA LEU A 92 -4.79 2.37 -7.81
C LEU A 92 -5.59 2.83 -9.04
N PRO A 93 -6.74 2.21 -9.42
CA PRO A 93 -7.54 2.69 -10.55
C PRO A 93 -8.12 4.09 -10.33
N VAL A 94 -8.36 4.49 -9.08
CA VAL A 94 -8.83 5.86 -8.74
C VAL A 94 -7.72 6.87 -8.98
N ILE A 95 -6.49 6.56 -8.57
CA ILE A 95 -5.31 7.40 -8.80
C ILE A 95 -5.03 7.55 -10.30
N GLU A 96 -5.10 6.45 -11.05
CA GLU A 96 -4.91 6.48 -12.51
C GLU A 96 -5.96 7.33 -13.22
N ARG A 97 -7.24 7.22 -12.82
CA ARG A 97 -8.32 8.08 -13.33
C ARG A 97 -8.05 9.55 -13.01
N GLY A 98 -7.66 9.87 -11.78
CA GLY A 98 -7.35 11.24 -11.39
C GLY A 98 -6.23 11.88 -12.23
N TYR A 99 -5.21 11.10 -12.61
CA TYR A 99 -4.17 11.58 -13.55
C TYR A 99 -4.69 11.79 -14.97
N ARG A 100 -5.59 10.92 -15.45
CA ARG A 100 -6.22 11.09 -16.78
C ARG A 100 -7.07 12.35 -16.82
N ASP A 101 -7.85 12.62 -15.77
CA ASP A 101 -8.69 13.82 -15.68
C ASP A 101 -7.84 15.10 -15.63
N ALA A 102 -6.71 15.06 -14.92
CA ALA A 102 -5.76 16.17 -14.91
C ALA A 102 -5.15 16.46 -16.29
N GLU A 103 -4.82 15.41 -17.06
CA GLU A 103 -4.31 15.57 -18.42
C GLU A 103 -5.37 16.13 -19.38
N ILE A 104 -6.62 15.65 -19.30
CA ILE A 104 -7.74 16.16 -20.11
C ILE A 104 -7.95 17.66 -19.85
N ARG A 105 -7.90 18.10 -18.59
CA ARG A 105 -8.01 19.52 -18.23
C ARG A 105 -6.87 20.37 -18.82
N ARG A 106 -5.66 19.80 -18.90
CA ARG A 106 -4.50 20.49 -19.47
C ARG A 106 -4.63 20.69 -20.98
N ILE A 107 -5.09 19.67 -21.70
CA ILE A 107 -5.31 19.73 -23.15
C ILE A 107 -6.41 20.74 -23.47
N GLY A 108 -7.56 20.64 -22.80
CA GLY A 108 -8.69 21.53 -23.05
C GLY A 108 -8.41 23.00 -22.71
N ALA A 109 -7.43 23.30 -21.87
CA ALA A 109 -6.98 24.68 -21.63
C ALA A 109 -6.11 25.23 -22.77
N HIS A 110 -5.36 24.36 -23.46
CA HIS A 110 -4.52 24.74 -24.60
C HIS A 110 -5.35 25.00 -25.86
N ASP A 111 -6.52 24.37 -25.99
CA ASP A 111 -7.45 24.58 -27.12
C ASP A 111 -8.23 25.90 -27.04
N LEU A 112 -8.13 26.63 -25.91
CA LEU A 112 -8.81 27.92 -25.69
C LEU A 112 -7.91 29.14 -25.93
N GLU A 113 -6.62 28.94 -26.23
CA GLU A 113 -5.63 29.97 -26.59
C GLU A 113 -5.43 30.06 -28.11
#